data_AF-A0A7W0CBW1-F1
#
_entry.id   AF-A0A7W0CBW1-F1
#
_cell.length_a   1.000
_cell.length_b   1.000
_cell.length_c   1.000
_cell.angle_alpha   90.00
_cell.angle_beta   90.00
_cell.angle_gamma   90.00
#
_symmetry.space_group_name_H-M   'P 1'
#
loop_
_entity.id
_entity.type
_entity.pdbx_description
1 polymer ?
#
loop_
_entity_poly.entity_id
_entity_poly.type
_entity_poly.pdbx_seq_one_letter_code
_entity_poly.pdbx_strand_id
1 'polypeptide(L)'
;MNKTRTRTAQLFFTAWLLLLTLCILTLCGLPGPVRAQTPAGPDNSPRLYPDAQFFEKIGPAPVFAQNTFGGNNTRLLTEHRPSPDRASFRTMTAHKYLGYSTLALTALAAVSNSSHEIHRAASYGAAWLAGATCATGFAGYGNVINLSEGISTHDTHAVFGILGTAALVATLVIAEADNDSGHGGIGGASAAALGISVIAVKIEW
;
A
#
# COMPACT_ATOMS: atom_id res chain seq x y z
N MET A 1 -26.74 -12.46 20.70
CA MET A 1 -25.75 -11.55 20.09
C MET A 1 -25.63 -10.28 20.92
N ASN A 2 -24.40 -9.87 21.26
CA ASN A 2 -24.16 -8.66 22.06
C ASN A 2 -24.21 -7.43 21.15
N LYS A 3 -25.16 -6.50 21.37
CA LYS A 3 -25.42 -5.32 20.51
C LYS A 3 -24.19 -4.42 20.27
N THR A 4 -23.17 -4.54 21.11
CA THR A 4 -21.92 -3.79 21.02
C THR A 4 -20.98 -4.32 19.94
N ARG A 5 -20.88 -5.64 19.71
CA ARG A 5 -19.99 -6.20 18.67
C ARG A 5 -20.42 -5.81 17.25
N THR A 6 -21.72 -5.85 16.97
CA THR A 6 -22.27 -5.50 15.65
C THR A 6 -22.03 -4.04 15.27
N ARG A 7 -21.99 -3.12 16.25
CA ARG A 7 -21.73 -1.69 15.98
C ARG A 7 -20.29 -1.44 15.57
N THR A 8 -19.33 -2.12 16.18
CA THR A 8 -17.90 -1.97 15.84
C THR A 8 -17.63 -2.44 14.42
N ALA A 9 -18.14 -3.61 14.03
CA ALA A 9 -18.01 -4.13 12.66
C ALA A 9 -18.67 -3.20 11.63
N GLN A 10 -19.86 -2.67 11.93
CA GLN A 10 -20.55 -1.71 11.06
C GLN A 10 -19.77 -0.41 10.88
N LEU A 11 -19.22 0.17 11.95
CA LEU A 11 -18.38 1.37 11.88
C LEU A 11 -17.12 1.12 11.06
N PHE A 12 -16.53 -0.07 11.20
CA PHE A 12 -15.34 -0.47 10.45
C PHE A 12 -15.63 -0.58 8.95
N PHE A 13 -16.70 -1.27 8.60
CA PHE A 13 -17.13 -1.44 7.20
C PHE A 13 -17.49 -0.10 6.58
N THR A 14 -18.24 0.76 7.29
CA THR A 14 -18.60 2.09 6.77
C THR A 14 -17.40 3.00 6.61
N ALA A 15 -16.45 3.03 7.57
CA ALA A 15 -15.22 3.79 7.43
C ALA A 15 -14.38 3.31 6.24
N TRP A 16 -14.27 1.99 6.03
CA TRP A 16 -13.54 1.43 4.91
C TRP A 16 -14.22 1.71 3.56
N LEU A 17 -15.55 1.57 3.48
CA LEU A 17 -16.31 1.86 2.27
C LEU A 17 -16.22 3.35 1.91
N LEU A 18 -16.25 4.24 2.91
CA LEU A 18 -16.03 5.68 2.72
C LEU A 18 -14.61 5.95 2.21
N LEU A 19 -13.58 5.31 2.78
CA LEU A 19 -12.20 5.45 2.33
C LEU A 19 -12.03 4.98 0.88
N LEU A 20 -12.57 3.80 0.55
CA LEU A 20 -12.52 3.24 -0.81
C LEU A 20 -13.27 4.13 -1.80
N THR A 21 -14.48 4.57 -1.44
CA THR A 21 -15.30 5.45 -2.29
C THR A 21 -14.60 6.79 -2.51
N LEU A 22 -14.00 7.36 -1.46
CA LEU A 22 -13.21 8.59 -1.58
C LEU A 22 -12.02 8.39 -2.51
N CYS A 23 -11.29 7.27 -2.40
CA CYS A 23 -10.21 6.91 -3.31
C CYS A 23 -10.70 6.78 -4.77
N ILE A 24 -11.80 6.06 -5.02
CA ILE A 24 -12.38 5.92 -6.36
C ILE A 24 -12.83 7.27 -6.91
N LEU A 25 -13.51 8.09 -6.11
CA LEU A 25 -13.94 9.42 -6.52
C LEU A 25 -12.76 10.35 -6.84
N THR A 26 -11.65 10.28 -6.09
CA THR A 26 -10.43 11.02 -6.43
C THR A 26 -9.79 10.53 -7.73
N LEU A 27 -9.96 9.26 -8.10
CA LEU A 27 -9.42 8.68 -9.33
C LEU A 27 -10.31 8.97 -10.55
N CYS A 28 -11.63 8.95 -10.39
CA CYS A 28 -12.58 9.17 -11.48
C CYS A 28 -12.94 10.65 -11.69
N GLY A 29 -12.79 11.49 -10.66
CA GLY A 29 -13.30 12.88 -10.65
C GLY A 29 -12.29 13.96 -10.98
N LEU A 30 -10.99 13.65 -11.02
CA LEU A 30 -9.98 14.61 -11.45
C LEU A 30 -9.72 14.41 -12.95
N PRO A 31 -10.07 15.37 -13.83
CA PRO A 31 -9.49 15.36 -15.17
C PRO A 31 -7.97 15.35 -14.98
N GLY A 32 -7.35 14.22 -15.33
CA GLY A 32 -5.90 14.08 -15.23
C GLY A 32 -5.27 15.28 -15.95
N PRO A 33 -4.16 15.83 -15.42
CA PRO A 33 -3.43 16.84 -16.17
C PRO A 33 -3.16 16.24 -17.54
N VAL A 34 -3.66 16.91 -18.59
CA VAL A 34 -3.34 16.56 -19.97
C VAL A 34 -1.82 16.56 -20.03
N ARG A 35 -1.23 15.37 -20.01
CA ARG A 35 0.21 15.20 -20.09
C ARG A 35 0.53 15.61 -21.51
N ALA A 36 0.89 16.88 -21.69
CA ALA A 36 1.45 17.35 -22.94
C ALA A 36 2.57 16.38 -23.28
N GLN A 37 2.43 15.67 -24.41
CA GLN A 37 3.46 14.78 -24.91
C GLN A 37 4.70 15.62 -25.17
N THR A 38 5.61 15.67 -24.20
CA THR A 38 6.93 16.25 -24.41
C THR A 38 7.62 15.35 -25.43
N PRO A 39 8.15 15.91 -26.54
CA PRO A 39 8.82 15.12 -27.56
C PRO A 39 9.94 14.27 -26.93
N ALA A 40 10.06 13.03 -27.40
CA ALA A 40 11.01 12.04 -26.92
C ALA A 40 12.47 12.57 -26.99
N GLY A 41 12.92 13.19 -25.91
CA GLY A 41 14.34 13.39 -25.66
C GLY A 41 14.98 12.06 -25.23
N PRO A 42 16.31 11.91 -25.38
CA PRO A 42 17.01 10.72 -24.91
C PRO A 42 16.67 10.45 -23.44
N ASP A 43 16.30 9.20 -23.16
CA ASP A 43 15.88 8.69 -21.86
C ASP A 43 16.99 8.88 -20.83
N ASN A 44 16.93 10.03 -20.15
CA ASN A 44 17.73 10.37 -19.00
C ASN A 44 16.90 10.28 -17.71
N SER A 45 15.83 9.45 -17.72
CA SER A 45 15.02 9.23 -16.53
C SER A 45 15.95 8.73 -15.43
N PRO A 46 16.08 9.42 -14.28
CA PRO A 46 16.80 8.85 -13.17
C PRO A 46 16.14 7.51 -12.85
N ARG A 47 16.92 6.41 -12.95
CA ARG A 47 16.46 5.08 -12.56
C ARG A 47 15.96 5.18 -11.12
N LEU A 48 14.64 5.23 -10.97
CA LEU A 48 13.93 5.70 -9.78
C LEU A 48 13.74 4.59 -8.73
N TYR A 49 14.60 3.57 -8.76
CA TYR A 49 14.59 2.50 -7.78
C TYR A 49 15.99 2.33 -7.20
N PRO A 50 16.12 2.30 -5.85
CA PRO A 50 17.35 1.84 -5.24
C PRO A 50 17.58 0.41 -5.72
N ASP A 51 18.77 0.16 -6.23
CA ASP A 51 19.22 -1.16 -6.62
C ASP A 51 19.11 -2.15 -5.45
N ALA A 52 19.24 -3.44 -5.75
CA ALA A 52 19.29 -4.49 -4.74
C ALA A 52 20.40 -4.29 -3.68
N GLN A 53 21.32 -3.34 -3.88
CA GLN A 53 22.39 -3.02 -2.93
C GLN A 53 21.91 -2.25 -1.70
N PHE A 54 20.68 -1.72 -1.68
CA PHE A 54 20.13 -1.08 -0.47
C PHE A 54 19.98 -2.06 0.71
N PHE A 55 19.71 -3.33 0.45
CA PHE A 55 19.62 -4.36 1.51
C PHE A 55 20.97 -4.97 1.89
N GLU A 56 22.01 -4.79 1.05
CA GLU A 56 23.37 -5.26 1.35
C GLU A 56 24.12 -4.32 2.30
N LYS A 57 23.61 -3.10 2.52
CA LYS A 57 24.28 -2.04 3.30
C LYS A 57 23.66 -1.75 4.66
N ILE A 58 23.13 -2.77 5.34
CA ILE A 58 22.86 -2.73 6.80
C ILE A 58 24.00 -3.45 7.53
N GLY A 59 25.23 -2.96 7.32
CA GLY A 59 26.39 -3.20 8.18
C GLY A 59 26.64 -1.98 9.08
N PRO A 60 27.41 -2.11 10.18
CA PRO A 60 27.52 -1.06 11.19
C PRO A 60 28.14 0.21 10.61
N ALA A 61 27.56 1.36 10.98
CA ALA A 61 27.93 2.69 10.51
C ALA A 61 29.41 3.04 10.73
N PRO A 62 29.93 3.99 9.93
CA PRO A 62 30.83 5.00 10.46
C PRO A 62 30.25 6.42 10.32
N VAL A 63 30.03 7.02 11.49
CA VAL A 63 30.40 8.37 11.94
C VAL A 63 31.16 9.27 10.92
N PHE A 64 30.60 10.47 10.70
CA PHE A 64 31.20 11.77 10.34
C PHE A 64 32.19 11.91 9.17
N ALA A 65 31.82 12.77 8.20
CA ALA A 65 32.75 13.74 7.59
C ALA A 65 31.99 14.99 7.13
N GLN A 66 32.58 16.15 7.44
CA GLN A 66 32.14 17.53 7.18
C GLN A 66 32.02 17.85 5.68
N ASN A 67 31.23 18.88 5.35
CA ASN A 67 31.71 19.96 4.50
C ASN A 67 31.00 21.28 4.86
N THR A 68 31.83 22.24 5.28
CA THR A 68 31.51 23.66 5.47
C THR A 68 31.91 24.40 4.20
N PHE A 69 31.02 25.21 3.60
CA PHE A 69 31.44 26.45 2.94
C PHE A 69 30.28 27.45 2.85
N GLY A 70 30.59 28.72 3.15
CA GLY A 70 29.63 29.78 3.42
C GLY A 70 29.04 30.48 2.19
N GLY A 71 28.06 31.34 2.46
CA GLY A 71 27.43 32.20 1.48
C GLY A 71 26.15 32.81 2.01
N ASN A 72 26.26 33.98 2.63
CA ASN A 72 25.14 34.87 2.96
C ASN A 72 24.29 35.10 1.71
N ASN A 73 22.97 34.92 1.78
CA ASN A 73 21.97 35.66 1.00
C ASN A 73 20.58 35.47 1.62
N THR A 74 20.03 36.58 2.11
CA THR A 74 18.59 36.92 2.11
C THR A 74 17.62 35.74 2.14
N ARG A 75 17.22 35.36 3.35
CA ARG A 75 16.13 34.41 3.62
C ARG A 75 14.78 35.06 3.29
N LEU A 76 14.53 35.23 1.99
CA LEU A 76 13.17 35.18 1.45
C LEU A 76 12.54 33.92 2.03
N LEU A 77 11.41 34.08 2.71
CA LEU A 77 10.53 32.97 3.06
C LEU A 77 9.97 32.41 1.76
N THR A 78 10.81 31.69 1.02
CA THR A 78 10.37 30.82 -0.06
C THR A 78 9.52 29.78 0.62
N GLU A 79 8.21 29.94 0.52
CA GLU A 79 7.21 28.93 0.84
C GLU A 79 7.74 27.61 0.32
N HIS A 80 8.20 26.75 1.23
CA HIS A 80 8.76 25.45 0.90
C HIS A 80 7.59 24.55 0.50
N ARG A 81 7.02 24.80 -0.69
CA ARG A 81 6.08 23.86 -1.29
C ARG A 81 6.87 22.58 -1.51
N PRO A 82 6.47 21.46 -0.88
CA PRO A 82 7.12 20.19 -1.12
C PRO A 82 7.04 19.92 -2.62
N SER A 83 8.19 19.73 -3.26
CA SER A 83 8.25 19.38 -4.67
C SER A 83 7.41 18.11 -4.89
N PRO A 84 6.51 18.07 -5.89
CA PRO A 84 5.64 16.92 -6.14
C PRO A 84 6.42 15.59 -6.26
N ASP A 85 7.66 15.65 -6.78
CA ASP A 85 8.57 14.50 -6.89
C ASP A 85 8.98 13.88 -5.54
N ARG A 86 9.03 14.67 -4.46
CA ARG A 86 9.36 14.16 -3.11
C ARG A 86 8.17 13.53 -2.43
N ALA A 87 6.96 13.99 -2.74
CA ALA A 87 5.73 13.45 -2.18
C ALA A 87 5.41 12.07 -2.78
N SER A 88 5.53 11.91 -4.11
CA SER A 88 5.32 10.63 -4.79
C SER A 88 6.29 9.54 -4.32
N PHE A 89 7.58 9.86 -4.19
CA PHE A 89 8.60 8.93 -3.70
C PHE A 89 8.32 8.43 -2.27
N ARG A 90 7.87 9.33 -1.38
CA ARG A 90 7.48 8.96 -0.01
C ARG A 90 6.26 8.03 0.01
N THR A 91 5.27 8.28 -0.84
CA THR A 91 4.07 7.46 -0.94
C THR A 91 4.38 6.06 -1.49
N MET A 92 5.22 5.95 -2.52
CA MET A 92 5.67 4.65 -3.06
C MET A 92 6.45 3.83 -2.03
N THR A 93 7.34 4.49 -1.29
CA THR A 93 8.09 3.86 -0.20
C THR A 93 7.15 3.37 0.90
N ALA A 94 6.16 4.19 1.28
CA ALA A 94 5.14 3.80 2.25
C ALA A 94 4.32 2.60 1.77
N HIS A 95 3.85 2.60 0.52
CA HIS A 95 3.13 1.47 -0.08
C HIS A 95 3.90 0.15 0.05
N LYS A 96 5.20 0.15 -0.27
CA LYS A 96 6.07 -1.03 -0.17
C LYS A 96 6.15 -1.58 1.26
N TYR A 97 6.42 -0.72 2.25
CA TYR A 97 6.53 -1.17 3.64
C TYR A 97 5.19 -1.60 4.22
N LEU A 98 4.11 -0.86 3.93
CA LEU A 98 2.75 -1.24 4.33
C LEU A 98 2.35 -2.60 3.74
N GLY A 99 2.69 -2.86 2.47
CA GLY A 99 2.43 -4.13 1.82
C GLY A 99 3.15 -5.31 2.48
N TYR A 100 4.45 -5.17 2.80
CA TYR A 100 5.17 -6.22 3.52
C TYR A 100 4.65 -6.41 4.95
N SER A 101 4.33 -5.33 5.66
CA SER A 101 3.75 -5.43 7.00
C SER A 101 2.36 -6.08 6.97
N THR A 102 1.57 -5.83 5.93
CA THR A 102 0.28 -6.52 5.69
C THR A 102 0.48 -8.02 5.56
N LEU A 103 1.42 -8.46 4.72
CA LEU A 103 1.72 -9.89 4.55
C LEU A 103 2.24 -10.52 5.85
N ALA A 104 3.12 -9.83 6.58
CA ALA A 104 3.64 -10.30 7.86
C ALA A 104 2.53 -10.50 8.91
N LEU A 105 1.62 -9.54 9.06
CA LEU A 105 0.48 -9.66 9.98
C LEU A 105 -0.54 -10.70 9.50
N THR A 106 -0.75 -10.83 8.20
CA THR A 106 -1.63 -11.87 7.63
C THR A 106 -1.06 -13.26 7.93
N ALA A 107 0.26 -13.46 7.76
CA ALA A 107 0.93 -14.70 8.12
C ALA A 107 0.87 -14.95 9.63
N LEU A 108 1.09 -13.92 10.45
CA LEU A 108 0.96 -14.01 11.91
C LEU A 108 -0.46 -14.43 12.31
N ALA A 109 -1.49 -13.84 11.71
CA ALA A 109 -2.89 -14.21 11.95
C ALA A 109 -3.13 -15.69 11.58
N ALA A 110 -2.61 -16.15 10.44
CA ALA A 110 -2.77 -17.53 9.99
C ALA A 110 -2.12 -18.54 10.97
N VAL A 111 -0.92 -18.26 11.50
CA VAL A 111 -0.21 -19.19 12.40
C VAL A 111 -0.65 -19.08 13.88
N SER A 112 -1.28 -17.97 14.27
CA SER A 112 -1.70 -17.72 15.65
C SER A 112 -3.11 -18.23 15.98
N ASN A 113 -3.68 -19.11 15.14
CA ASN A 113 -5.04 -19.64 15.30
C ASN A 113 -5.31 -20.29 16.68
N SER A 114 -4.28 -20.78 17.38
CA SER A 114 -4.40 -21.32 18.74
C SER A 114 -4.52 -20.25 19.84
N SER A 115 -4.19 -18.99 19.55
CA SER A 115 -4.28 -17.86 20.46
C SER A 115 -5.27 -16.83 19.93
N HIS A 116 -6.50 -16.89 20.43
CA HIS A 116 -7.62 -16.05 19.97
C HIS A 116 -7.28 -14.55 19.96
N GLU A 117 -6.62 -14.03 21.00
CA GLU A 117 -6.29 -12.61 21.10
C GLU A 117 -5.22 -12.18 20.09
N ILE A 118 -4.19 -13.01 19.88
CA ILE A 118 -3.12 -12.71 18.90
C ILE A 118 -3.68 -12.81 17.48
N HIS A 119 -4.44 -13.87 17.17
CA HIS A 119 -5.09 -14.05 15.88
C HIS A 119 -5.99 -12.87 15.54
N ARG A 120 -6.81 -12.44 16.49
CA ARG A 120 -7.73 -11.31 16.30
C ARG A 120 -6.98 -10.01 16.12
N ALA A 121 -6.01 -9.69 16.98
CA ALA A 121 -5.21 -8.46 16.86
C ALA A 121 -4.42 -8.40 15.54
N ALA A 122 -3.79 -9.51 15.15
CA ALA A 122 -3.08 -9.62 13.88
C ALA A 122 -4.01 -9.45 12.68
N SER A 123 -5.21 -10.04 12.72
CA SER A 123 -6.22 -9.91 11.66
C SER A 123 -6.72 -8.47 11.49
N TYR A 124 -7.02 -7.78 12.59
CA TYR A 124 -7.39 -6.36 12.57
C TYR A 124 -6.26 -5.49 12.01
N GLY A 125 -5.04 -5.72 12.46
CA GLY A 125 -3.87 -4.99 11.98
C GLY A 125 -3.61 -5.23 10.49
N ALA A 126 -3.71 -6.48 10.04
CA ALA A 126 -3.55 -6.85 8.64
C ALA A 126 -4.60 -6.16 7.75
N ALA A 127 -5.88 -6.16 8.15
CA ALA A 127 -6.94 -5.50 7.40
C ALA A 127 -6.74 -3.98 7.27
N TRP A 128 -6.34 -3.30 8.36
CA TRP A 128 -6.02 -1.87 8.33
C TRP A 128 -4.83 -1.56 7.42
N LEU A 129 -3.74 -2.33 7.57
CA LEU A 129 -2.55 -2.15 6.74
C LEU A 129 -2.82 -2.45 5.28
N ALA A 130 -3.65 -3.46 4.97
CA ALA A 130 -4.06 -3.75 3.60
C ALA A 130 -4.80 -2.55 2.98
N GLY A 131 -5.77 -1.98 3.71
CA GLY A 131 -6.46 -0.76 3.30
C GLY A 131 -5.50 0.41 3.05
N ALA A 132 -4.56 0.65 3.98
CA ALA A 132 -3.56 1.72 3.83
C ALA A 132 -2.58 1.45 2.67
N THR A 133 -2.18 0.19 2.45
CA THR A 133 -1.36 -0.24 1.31
C THR A 133 -2.07 0.06 0.00
N CYS A 134 -3.35 -0.29 -0.09
CA CYS A 134 -4.17 -0.04 -1.28
C CYS A 134 -4.31 1.47 -1.54
N ALA A 135 -4.62 2.26 -0.51
CA ALA A 135 -4.74 3.72 -0.61
C ALA A 135 -3.43 4.40 -1.05
N THR A 136 -2.29 4.01 -0.45
CA THR A 136 -0.97 4.52 -0.85
C THR A 136 -0.55 4.02 -2.24
N GLY A 137 -1.00 2.85 -2.66
CA GLY A 137 -0.81 2.35 -4.03
C GLY A 137 -1.49 3.25 -5.05
N PHE A 138 -2.78 3.55 -4.85
CA PHE A 138 -3.51 4.49 -5.71
C PHE A 138 -2.89 5.89 -5.71
N ALA A 139 -2.53 6.42 -4.54
CA ALA A 139 -1.95 7.76 -4.43
C ALA A 139 -0.53 7.86 -5.01
N GLY A 140 0.26 6.78 -4.97
CA GLY A 140 1.65 6.75 -5.40
C GLY A 140 1.84 6.43 -6.89
N TYR A 141 1.05 5.50 -7.42
CA TYR A 141 1.21 4.97 -8.78
C TYR A 141 0.15 5.50 -9.76
N GLY A 142 -0.90 6.16 -9.28
CA GLY A 142 -1.91 6.80 -10.13
C GLY A 142 -2.81 5.79 -10.82
N ASN A 143 -2.89 5.84 -12.16
CA ASN A 143 -3.77 4.98 -12.93
C ASN A 143 -3.20 3.54 -12.97
N VAL A 144 -3.56 2.76 -11.95
CA VAL A 144 -2.92 1.47 -11.61
C VAL A 144 -3.26 0.31 -12.56
N ILE A 145 -4.31 0.45 -13.38
CA ILE A 145 -4.74 -0.59 -14.33
C ILE A 145 -4.81 0.01 -15.74
N ASN A 146 -3.96 -0.45 -16.65
CA ASN A 146 -3.98 -0.09 -18.06
C ASN A 146 -4.04 -1.33 -18.95
N LEU A 147 -5.25 -1.66 -19.41
CA LEU A 147 -5.49 -2.85 -20.22
C LEU A 147 -5.32 -2.62 -21.73
N SER A 148 -4.77 -1.48 -22.16
CA SER A 148 -4.64 -1.14 -23.59
C SER A 148 -3.72 -2.08 -24.37
N GLU A 149 -2.75 -2.71 -23.69
CA GLU A 149 -1.73 -3.57 -24.29
C GLU A 149 -1.79 -5.03 -23.77
N GLY A 150 -2.87 -5.40 -23.07
CA GLY A 150 -3.01 -6.69 -22.38
C GLY A 150 -2.85 -6.57 -20.86
N ILE A 151 -2.76 -7.71 -20.17
CA ILE A 151 -2.57 -7.75 -18.70
C ILE A 151 -1.06 -7.79 -18.42
N SER A 152 -0.50 -6.68 -17.92
CA SER A 152 0.86 -6.62 -17.42
C SER A 152 0.99 -7.22 -16.01
N THR A 153 2.21 -7.43 -15.53
CA THR A 153 2.41 -7.78 -14.11
C THR A 153 2.02 -6.66 -13.16
N HIS A 154 2.11 -5.40 -13.59
CA HIS A 154 1.62 -4.26 -12.81
C HIS A 154 0.10 -4.31 -12.67
N ASP A 155 -0.62 -4.62 -13.75
CA ASP A 155 -2.07 -4.84 -13.70
C ASP A 155 -2.41 -6.02 -12.80
N THR A 156 -1.66 -7.11 -12.90
CA THR A 156 -1.80 -8.29 -12.05
C THR A 156 -1.61 -7.91 -10.58
N HIS A 157 -0.54 -7.18 -10.25
CA HIS A 157 -0.28 -6.70 -8.90
C HIS A 157 -1.41 -5.82 -8.36
N ALA A 158 -1.87 -4.85 -9.15
CA ALA A 158 -2.95 -3.96 -8.77
C ALA A 158 -4.26 -4.74 -8.53
N VAL A 159 -4.66 -5.59 -9.47
CA VAL A 159 -5.91 -6.37 -9.39
C VAL A 159 -5.88 -7.32 -8.19
N PHE A 160 -4.83 -8.13 -8.04
CA PHE A 160 -4.72 -9.07 -6.91
C PHE A 160 -4.54 -8.35 -5.57
N GLY A 161 -3.88 -7.18 -5.56
CA GLY A 161 -3.73 -6.35 -4.37
C GLY A 161 -5.07 -5.76 -3.91
N ILE A 162 -5.89 -5.27 -4.84
CA ILE A 162 -7.23 -4.73 -4.57
C ILE A 162 -8.17 -5.86 -4.12
N LEU A 163 -8.24 -6.97 -4.86
CA LEU A 163 -9.09 -8.11 -4.53
C LEU A 163 -8.68 -8.76 -3.20
N GLY A 164 -7.38 -8.94 -2.97
CA GLY A 164 -6.84 -9.45 -1.72
C GLY A 164 -7.18 -8.55 -0.54
N THR A 165 -7.02 -7.24 -0.69
CA THR A 165 -7.41 -6.26 0.35
C THR A 165 -8.90 -6.31 0.66
N ALA A 166 -9.75 -6.28 -0.37
CA ALA A 166 -11.19 -6.32 -0.21
C ALA A 166 -11.65 -7.62 0.47
N ALA A 167 -11.12 -8.76 0.06
CA ALA A 167 -11.43 -10.06 0.64
C ALA A 167 -10.93 -10.20 2.09
N LEU A 168 -9.77 -9.63 2.42
CA LEU A 168 -9.23 -9.63 3.78
C LEU A 168 -10.12 -8.80 4.72
N VAL A 169 -10.57 -7.62 4.28
CA VAL A 169 -11.50 -6.78 5.03
C VAL A 169 -12.87 -7.46 5.18
N ALA A 170 -13.38 -8.06 4.10
CA ALA A 170 -14.63 -8.83 4.16
C ALA A 170 -14.54 -10.00 5.14
N THR A 171 -13.40 -10.71 5.17
CA THR A 171 -13.13 -11.79 6.14
C THR A 171 -13.28 -11.29 7.57
N LEU A 172 -12.66 -10.15 7.90
CA LEU A 172 -12.74 -9.56 9.23
C LEU A 172 -14.18 -9.16 9.60
N VAL A 173 -14.93 -8.58 8.66
CA VAL A 173 -16.33 -8.18 8.88
C VAL A 173 -17.21 -9.40 9.12
N ILE A 174 -17.06 -10.46 8.32
CA ILE A 174 -17.81 -11.71 8.46
C ILE A 174 -17.47 -12.36 9.81
N ALA A 175 -16.18 -12.43 10.19
CA ALA A 175 -15.74 -13.02 11.45
C ALA A 175 -16.26 -12.29 12.70
N GLU A 176 -16.58 -10.98 12.60
CA GLU A 176 -17.17 -10.23 13.70
C GLU A 176 -18.70 -10.25 13.70
N ALA A 177 -19.32 -10.42 12.53
CA ALA A 177 -20.77 -10.51 12.37
C ALA A 177 -21.31 -11.89 12.74
N ASP A 178 -20.55 -12.93 12.40
CA ASP A 178 -20.90 -14.33 12.60
C ASP A 178 -19.83 -15.01 13.47
N ASN A 179 -20.28 -15.79 14.46
CA ASN A 179 -19.33 -16.55 15.31
C ASN A 179 -18.93 -17.88 14.65
N ASP A 180 -19.38 -18.16 13.42
CA ASP A 180 -19.02 -19.37 12.67
C ASP A 180 -17.59 -19.36 12.13
N SER A 181 -17.00 -20.56 12.05
CA SER A 181 -15.62 -20.81 11.63
C SER A 181 -15.37 -20.69 10.12
N GLY A 182 -16.41 -20.37 9.33
CA GLY A 182 -16.34 -20.32 7.86
C GLY A 182 -15.48 -19.18 7.28
N HIS A 183 -15.11 -18.18 8.09
CA HIS A 183 -14.32 -17.03 7.64
C HIS A 183 -12.87 -17.39 7.28
N GLY A 184 -12.33 -18.51 7.78
CA GLY A 184 -10.96 -18.95 7.50
C GLY A 184 -10.67 -19.17 6.01
N GLY A 185 -11.66 -19.65 5.24
CA GLY A 185 -11.50 -19.90 3.80
C GLY A 185 -11.29 -18.62 3.00
N ILE A 186 -12.10 -17.59 3.28
CA ILE A 186 -11.97 -16.27 2.64
C ILE A 186 -10.65 -15.61 3.07
N GLY A 187 -10.29 -15.73 4.36
CA GLY A 187 -9.02 -15.25 4.88
C GLY A 187 -7.82 -15.86 4.16
N GLY A 188 -7.81 -17.18 3.99
CA GLY A 188 -6.76 -17.89 3.26
C GLY A 188 -6.67 -17.48 1.78
N ALA A 189 -7.80 -17.39 1.08
CA ALA A 189 -7.84 -16.94 -0.32
C ALA A 189 -7.36 -15.48 -0.47
N SER A 190 -7.73 -14.60 0.45
CA SER A 190 -7.28 -13.20 0.46
C SER A 190 -5.78 -13.09 0.68
N ALA A 191 -5.22 -13.88 1.59
CA ALA A 191 -3.78 -13.94 1.85
C ALA A 191 -3.01 -14.43 0.61
N ALA A 192 -3.53 -15.45 -0.08
CA ALA A 192 -2.95 -15.95 -1.33
C ALA A 192 -2.96 -14.88 -2.43
N ALA A 193 -4.08 -14.15 -2.60
CA ALA A 193 -4.17 -13.05 -3.55
C ALA A 193 -3.15 -11.94 -3.26
N LEU A 194 -3.00 -11.53 -1.99
CA LEU A 194 -1.98 -10.55 -1.59
C LEU A 194 -0.55 -11.07 -1.85
N GLY A 195 -0.30 -12.35 -1.61
CA GLY A 195 0.99 -12.99 -1.92
C GLY A 195 1.29 -12.98 -3.43
N ILE A 196 0.33 -13.36 -4.26
CA ILE A 196 0.43 -13.31 -5.73
C ILE A 196 0.71 -11.88 -6.20
N SER A 197 0.01 -10.89 -5.65
CA SER A 197 0.24 -9.48 -5.97
C SER A 197 1.70 -9.09 -5.77
N VAL A 198 2.32 -9.45 -4.64
CA VAL A 198 3.74 -9.13 -4.38
C VAL A 198 4.69 -9.93 -5.27
N ILE A 199 4.38 -11.19 -5.56
CA ILE A 199 5.21 -12.03 -6.46
C ILE A 199 5.17 -11.49 -7.90
N ALA A 200 3.99 -11.06 -8.38
CA ALA A 200 3.78 -10.58 -9.74
C ALA A 200 4.72 -9.43 -10.08
N VAL A 201 4.87 -8.44 -9.19
CA VAL A 201 5.84 -7.37 -9.40
C VAL A 201 7.27 -7.88 -9.32
N LYS A 202 7.60 -8.84 -8.44
CA LYS A 202 8.98 -9.27 -8.18
C LYS A 202 9.61 -10.06 -9.33
N ILE A 203 8.81 -10.71 -10.19
CA ILE A 203 9.31 -11.54 -11.31
C ILE A 203 9.89 -10.69 -12.46
N GLU A 204 9.52 -9.41 -12.56
CA GLU A 204 10.05 -8.50 -13.58
C GLU A 204 11.32 -7.73 -13.17
N TRP A 205 11.86 -7.98 -11.98
CA TRP A 205 13.13 -7.40 -11.48
C TRP A 205 14.23 -8.45 -11.45
#